data_AF-E3RCY2-F1
#
_entry.id   AF-E3RCY2-F1
#
_cell.length_a   1.000
_cell.length_b   1.000
_cell.length_c   1.000
_cell.angle_alpha   90.00
_cell.angle_beta   90.00
_cell.angle_gamma   90.00
#
_symmetry.space_group_name_H-M   'P 1'
#
loop_
_entity.id
_entity.type
_entity.pdbx_description
1 polymer ?
#
loop_
_entity_poly.entity_id
_entity_poly.type
_entity_poly.pdbx_seq_one_letter_code
_entity_poly.pdbx_strand_id
1 'polypeptide(L)'
;DGPDDVYERLYARVKSRNEGYYKKYPEDVERVKRIVKLLSRFGDMTVRVQGGEGSLSARRFLQLGIYFGKHGGFDDVHEFVLRADTDLTQFGHLTRPTVLALEAAQSWDTNVIYALLHEPIYCQGTAANWSAERLLPKYPEFSLSRVDSDDPVFFTGEMIYPFMFDCYPELAKLKTVGMLLAEEKDWPQLYDVEQLKKNEVPVYAAVYTDDMYVDFDLSVETAKTIKGCKMFITNMMYHNGISAKTDEVLKQIFTLRDDVID
;
A
#
# COMPACT_ATOMS: atom_id res chain seq x y z
N ASP A 1 -2.92 -6.17 18.72
CA ASP A 1 -1.59 -6.74 18.41
C ASP A 1 -1.69 -7.89 17.42
N GLY A 2 -2.18 -7.59 16.23
CA GLY A 2 -2.19 -8.54 15.12
C GLY A 2 -2.46 -7.81 13.81
N PRO A 3 -2.24 -8.48 12.67
CA PRO A 3 -2.38 -7.86 11.36
C PRO A 3 -3.81 -7.39 11.07
N ASP A 4 -4.83 -8.07 11.61
CA ASP A 4 -6.23 -7.71 11.37
C ASP A 4 -6.56 -6.30 11.87
N ASP A 5 -6.11 -5.94 13.09
CA ASP A 5 -6.32 -4.61 13.68
C ASP A 5 -5.69 -3.51 12.79
N VAL A 6 -4.50 -3.80 12.25
CA VAL A 6 -3.78 -2.88 11.37
C VAL A 6 -4.55 -2.69 10.06
N TYR A 7 -4.90 -3.77 9.37
CA TYR A 7 -5.56 -3.68 8.08
C TYR A 7 -6.98 -3.11 8.15
N GLU A 8 -7.72 -3.31 9.25
CA GLU A 8 -9.00 -2.64 9.43
C GLU A 8 -8.88 -1.11 9.41
N ARG A 9 -7.80 -0.56 10.01
CA ARG A 9 -7.48 0.88 9.95
C ARG A 9 -6.97 1.29 8.57
N LEU A 10 -6.08 0.50 7.96
CA LEU A 10 -5.48 0.85 6.67
C LEU A 10 -6.51 0.86 5.53
N TYR A 11 -7.44 -0.09 5.48
CA TYR A 11 -8.50 -0.07 4.46
C TYR A 11 -9.37 1.19 4.54
N ALA A 12 -9.68 1.68 5.74
CA ALA A 12 -10.40 2.94 5.92
C ALA A 12 -9.60 4.14 5.38
N ARG A 13 -8.28 4.16 5.59
CA ARG A 13 -7.39 5.21 5.05
C ARG A 13 -7.31 5.16 3.54
N VAL A 14 -7.08 3.98 2.97
CA VAL A 14 -7.01 3.78 1.52
C VAL A 14 -8.34 4.15 0.86
N LYS A 15 -9.48 3.86 1.51
CA LYS A 15 -10.81 4.31 1.06
C LYS A 15 -10.87 5.84 0.97
N SER A 16 -10.49 6.54 2.04
CA SER A 16 -10.47 8.02 2.04
C SER A 16 -9.54 8.61 0.98
N ARG A 17 -8.39 7.97 0.73
CA ARG A 17 -7.47 8.40 -0.34
C ARG A 17 -8.03 8.16 -1.74
N ASN A 18 -8.75 7.07 -1.97
CA ASN A 18 -9.47 6.83 -3.23
C ASN A 18 -10.54 7.91 -3.48
N GLU A 19 -11.32 8.26 -2.46
CA GLU A 19 -12.31 9.35 -2.55
C GLU A 19 -11.63 10.68 -2.92
N GLY A 20 -10.47 10.96 -2.33
CA GLY A 20 -9.63 12.12 -2.68
C GLY A 20 -9.13 12.10 -4.13
N TYR A 21 -8.68 10.94 -4.62
CA TYR A 21 -8.22 10.76 -6.00
C TYR A 21 -9.35 11.00 -7.00
N TYR A 22 -10.50 10.33 -6.84
CA TYR A 22 -11.63 10.51 -7.75
C TYR A 22 -12.29 11.89 -7.65
N LYS A 23 -12.19 12.57 -6.50
CA LYS A 23 -12.58 13.98 -6.40
C LYS A 23 -11.67 14.90 -7.24
N LYS A 24 -10.37 14.60 -7.31
CA LYS A 24 -9.40 15.37 -8.11
C LYS A 24 -9.51 15.06 -9.60
N TYR A 25 -9.73 13.80 -9.96
CA TYR A 25 -9.83 13.28 -11.33
C TYR A 25 -11.15 12.52 -11.54
N PRO A 26 -12.30 13.21 -11.59
CA PRO A 26 -13.61 12.56 -11.70
C PRO A 26 -13.77 11.76 -13.01
N GLU A 27 -13.09 12.15 -14.08
CA GLU A 27 -13.12 11.45 -15.34
C GLU A 27 -12.43 10.07 -15.29
N ASP A 28 -11.54 9.85 -14.32
CA ASP A 28 -10.82 8.58 -14.18
C ASP A 28 -11.73 7.45 -13.70
N VAL A 29 -12.91 7.76 -13.11
CA VAL A 29 -13.92 6.74 -12.75
C VAL A 29 -14.24 5.85 -13.96
N GLU A 30 -14.54 6.45 -15.10
CA GLU A 30 -14.91 5.71 -16.31
C GLU A 30 -13.69 5.11 -17.02
N ARG A 31 -12.52 5.78 -16.96
CA ARG A 31 -11.26 5.24 -17.50
C ARG A 31 -10.85 3.96 -16.79
N VAL A 32 -10.86 3.97 -15.46
CA VAL A 32 -10.50 2.83 -14.62
C VAL A 32 -11.45 1.67 -14.88
N LYS A 33 -12.78 1.90 -14.96
CA LYS A 33 -13.73 0.84 -15.31
C LYS A 33 -13.43 0.20 -16.65
N ARG A 34 -13.11 0.97 -17.70
CA ARG A 34 -12.74 0.42 -19.02
C ARG A 34 -11.48 -0.43 -18.96
N ILE A 35 -10.45 0.04 -18.25
CA ILE A 35 -9.19 -0.69 -18.06
C ILE A 35 -9.44 -1.99 -17.29
N VAL A 36 -10.12 -1.92 -16.15
CA VAL A 36 -10.48 -3.09 -15.34
C VAL A 36 -11.31 -4.08 -16.16
N LYS A 37 -12.26 -3.62 -16.97
CA LYS A 37 -13.09 -4.48 -17.83
C LYS A 37 -12.25 -5.22 -18.88
N LEU A 38 -11.26 -4.55 -19.49
CA LEU A 38 -10.32 -5.23 -20.39
C LEU A 38 -9.53 -6.30 -19.62
N LEU A 39 -8.92 -5.92 -18.50
CA LEU A 39 -8.00 -6.78 -17.74
C LEU A 39 -8.71 -7.98 -17.09
N SER A 40 -10.00 -7.84 -16.77
CA SER A 40 -10.83 -8.93 -16.23
C SER A 40 -11.40 -9.87 -17.30
N ARG A 41 -11.37 -9.49 -18.59
CA ARG A 41 -12.13 -10.17 -19.66
C ARG A 41 -11.84 -11.67 -19.80
N PHE A 42 -10.58 -12.08 -19.63
CA PHE A 42 -10.18 -13.49 -19.71
C PHE A 42 -9.45 -13.98 -18.44
N GLY A 43 -9.72 -13.31 -17.31
CA GLY A 43 -9.12 -13.59 -16.00
C GLY A 43 -7.73 -12.99 -15.79
N ASP A 44 -7.14 -13.24 -14.62
CA ASP A 44 -5.94 -12.55 -14.13
C ASP A 44 -4.65 -12.82 -14.93
N MET A 45 -4.66 -13.78 -15.85
CA MET A 45 -3.49 -14.20 -16.65
C MET A 45 -3.51 -13.71 -18.10
N THR A 46 -4.47 -12.85 -18.45
CA THR A 46 -4.78 -12.47 -19.83
C THR A 46 -3.69 -11.63 -20.48
N VAL A 47 -3.35 -10.49 -19.86
CA VAL A 47 -2.38 -9.55 -20.41
C VAL A 47 -1.03 -9.95 -19.88
N ARG A 48 -0.15 -10.41 -20.77
CA ARG A 48 1.20 -10.84 -20.41
C ARG A 48 2.11 -9.65 -20.23
N VAL A 49 2.88 -9.69 -19.16
CA VAL A 49 3.96 -8.74 -18.89
C VAL A 49 5.18 -9.04 -19.75
N GLN A 50 6.20 -8.18 -19.71
CA GLN A 50 7.42 -8.42 -20.48
C GLN A 50 8.03 -9.80 -20.17
N GLY A 51 8.45 -10.51 -21.21
CA GLY A 51 9.01 -11.86 -21.10
C GLY A 51 7.97 -12.98 -21.02
N GLY A 52 6.69 -12.66 -20.81
CA GLY A 52 5.59 -13.64 -20.86
C GLY A 52 5.39 -14.49 -19.61
N GLU A 53 6.29 -14.37 -18.62
CA GLU A 53 6.29 -15.20 -17.40
C GLU A 53 5.29 -14.74 -16.33
N GLY A 54 4.71 -13.54 -16.47
CA GLY A 54 3.73 -12.98 -15.55
C GLY A 54 2.53 -12.34 -16.25
N SER A 55 1.66 -11.71 -15.47
CA SER A 55 0.46 -11.07 -15.99
C SER A 55 0.12 -9.74 -15.31
N LEU A 56 -0.50 -8.87 -16.09
CA LEU A 56 -1.14 -7.64 -15.67
C LEU A 56 -2.64 -7.93 -15.52
N SER A 57 -3.05 -8.33 -14.32
CA SER A 57 -4.45 -8.53 -13.97
C SER A 57 -5.12 -7.21 -13.57
N ALA A 58 -6.47 -7.22 -13.50
CA ALA A 58 -7.20 -6.08 -12.94
C ALA A 58 -6.81 -5.82 -11.49
N ARG A 59 -6.66 -6.88 -10.68
CA ARG A 59 -6.20 -6.78 -9.29
C ARG A 59 -4.82 -6.16 -9.19
N ARG A 60 -3.89 -6.55 -10.07
CA ARG A 60 -2.54 -5.97 -10.16
C ARG A 60 -2.59 -4.49 -10.53
N PHE A 61 -3.38 -4.12 -11.55
CA PHE A 61 -3.55 -2.71 -11.93
C PHE A 61 -4.07 -1.86 -10.77
N LEU A 62 -5.04 -2.39 -10.00
CA LEU A 62 -5.57 -1.68 -8.84
C LEU A 62 -4.55 -1.49 -7.69
N GLN A 63 -3.44 -2.24 -7.65
CA GLN A 63 -2.38 -1.99 -6.67
C GLN A 63 -1.60 -0.69 -6.92
N LEU A 64 -1.82 0.00 -8.05
CA LEU A 64 -1.28 1.35 -8.25
C LEU A 64 -1.74 2.34 -7.17
N GLY A 65 -2.82 2.04 -6.46
CA GLY A 65 -3.25 2.84 -5.31
C GLY A 65 -2.21 2.89 -4.18
N ILE A 66 -1.17 2.03 -4.18
CA ILE A 66 -0.01 2.22 -3.31
C ILE A 66 0.55 3.64 -3.46
N TYR A 67 0.50 4.28 -4.62
CA TYR A 67 1.03 5.64 -4.82
C TYR A 67 0.23 6.69 -4.04
N PHE A 68 -1.02 6.43 -3.64
CA PHE A 68 -1.87 7.41 -2.96
C PHE A 68 -1.35 7.89 -1.60
N GLY A 69 -0.40 7.17 -1.00
CA GLY A 69 0.22 7.53 0.28
C GLY A 69 1.47 8.41 0.19
N LYS A 70 1.89 8.84 -1.02
CA LYS A 70 3.04 9.75 -1.21
C LYS A 70 2.65 11.07 -1.87
N HIS A 71 3.49 12.09 -1.69
CA HIS A 71 3.37 13.36 -2.42
C HIS A 71 3.39 13.12 -3.94
N GLY A 72 2.48 13.78 -4.67
CA GLY A 72 2.35 13.64 -6.13
C GLY A 72 1.70 12.33 -6.59
N GLY A 73 1.43 11.37 -5.70
CA GLY A 73 1.02 10.04 -6.10
C GLY A 73 -0.36 9.93 -6.76
N PHE A 74 -1.28 10.88 -6.52
CA PHE A 74 -2.51 10.97 -7.30
C PHE A 74 -2.24 11.26 -8.77
N ASP A 75 -1.23 12.08 -9.05
CA ASP A 75 -0.90 12.56 -10.40
C ASP A 75 -0.16 11.45 -11.16
N ASP A 76 0.71 10.71 -10.46
CA ASP A 76 1.35 9.50 -10.98
C ASP A 76 0.31 8.46 -11.43
N VAL A 77 -0.69 8.17 -10.59
CA VAL A 77 -1.75 7.19 -10.93
C VAL A 77 -2.62 7.70 -12.07
N HIS A 78 -2.98 8.99 -12.06
CA HIS A 78 -3.71 9.62 -13.15
C HIS A 78 -2.96 9.48 -14.49
N GLU A 79 -1.64 9.68 -14.50
CA GLU A 79 -0.83 9.51 -15.72
C GLU A 79 -0.90 8.08 -16.25
N PHE A 80 -0.79 7.07 -15.38
CA PHE A 80 -0.94 5.67 -15.78
C PHE A 80 -2.33 5.35 -16.32
N VAL A 81 -3.39 5.84 -15.66
CA VAL A 81 -4.79 5.65 -16.06
C VAL A 81 -5.05 6.32 -17.40
N LEU A 82 -4.65 7.58 -17.56
CA LEU A 82 -4.81 8.34 -18.80
C LEU A 82 -4.10 7.67 -19.96
N ARG A 83 -2.87 7.20 -19.74
CA ARG A 83 -2.07 6.49 -20.75
C ARG A 83 -2.75 5.19 -21.17
N ALA A 84 -3.14 4.36 -20.19
CA ALA A 84 -3.80 3.09 -20.47
C ALA A 84 -5.14 3.29 -21.21
N ASP A 85 -5.97 4.24 -20.78
CA ASP A 85 -7.24 4.54 -21.45
C ASP A 85 -7.06 5.10 -22.87
N THR A 86 -6.01 5.90 -23.08
CA THR A 86 -5.65 6.39 -24.42
C THR A 86 -5.30 5.23 -25.35
N ASP A 87 -4.51 4.28 -24.87
CA ASP A 87 -4.19 3.06 -25.64
C ASP A 87 -5.45 2.26 -25.99
N LEU A 88 -6.38 2.10 -25.04
CA LEU A 88 -7.66 1.42 -25.31
C LEU A 88 -8.49 2.14 -26.36
N THR A 89 -8.56 3.46 -26.29
CA THR A 89 -9.35 4.28 -27.21
C THR A 89 -8.76 4.28 -28.62
N GLN A 90 -7.43 4.32 -28.74
CA GLN A 90 -6.76 4.40 -30.05
C GLN A 90 -6.50 3.03 -30.69
N PHE A 91 -6.18 2.01 -29.89
CA PHE A 91 -5.68 0.72 -30.39
C PHE A 91 -6.52 -0.49 -29.94
N GLY A 92 -7.44 -0.31 -28.99
CA GLY A 92 -8.28 -1.39 -28.46
C GLY A 92 -7.55 -2.38 -27.54
N HIS A 93 -6.30 -2.11 -27.19
CA HIS A 93 -5.46 -2.94 -26.30
C HIS A 93 -4.40 -2.07 -25.62
N LEU A 94 -3.82 -2.55 -24.51
CA LEU A 94 -2.67 -1.87 -23.88
C LEU A 94 -1.41 -2.08 -24.72
N THR A 95 -0.76 -0.99 -25.11
CA THR A 95 0.46 -1.06 -25.90
C THR A 95 1.64 -1.50 -25.05
N ARG A 96 2.69 -2.04 -25.69
CA ARG A 96 3.89 -2.50 -24.99
C ARG A 96 4.52 -1.42 -24.09
N PRO A 97 4.71 -0.16 -24.53
CA PRO A 97 5.23 0.90 -23.65
C PRO A 97 4.40 1.13 -22.38
N THR A 98 3.08 1.02 -22.47
CA THR A 98 2.18 1.19 -21.31
C THR A 98 2.29 0.01 -20.35
N VAL A 99 2.30 -1.23 -20.87
CA VAL A 99 2.51 -2.41 -20.03
C VAL A 99 3.85 -2.31 -19.28
N LEU A 100 4.92 -1.90 -19.96
CA LEU A 100 6.23 -1.70 -19.32
C LEU A 100 6.22 -0.62 -18.23
N ALA A 101 5.52 0.49 -18.46
CA ALA A 101 5.40 1.55 -17.47
C ALA A 101 4.65 1.06 -16.21
N LEU A 102 3.58 0.28 -16.41
CA LEU A 102 2.81 -0.33 -15.32
C LEU A 102 3.62 -1.38 -14.54
N GLU A 103 4.41 -2.20 -15.23
CA GLU A 103 5.34 -3.14 -14.59
C GLU A 103 6.39 -2.42 -13.75
N ALA A 104 7.03 -1.39 -14.32
CA ALA A 104 8.06 -0.63 -13.63
C ALA A 104 7.53 0.12 -12.40
N ALA A 105 6.24 0.49 -12.39
CA ALA A 105 5.60 1.12 -11.25
C ALA A 105 5.41 0.18 -10.05
N GLN A 106 5.57 -1.14 -10.23
CA GLN A 106 5.23 -2.17 -9.24
C GLN A 106 6.41 -3.11 -9.01
N SER A 107 7.32 -2.71 -8.12
CA SER A 107 8.65 -3.30 -7.97
C SER A 107 8.72 -4.59 -7.15
N TRP A 108 7.66 -5.40 -7.10
CA TRP A 108 7.64 -6.60 -6.25
C TRP A 108 8.55 -7.73 -6.77
N ASP A 109 8.80 -7.78 -8.09
CA ASP A 109 9.74 -8.74 -8.67
C ASP A 109 11.21 -8.44 -8.31
N THR A 110 11.54 -7.17 -8.07
CA THR A 110 12.91 -6.76 -7.67
C THR A 110 13.07 -6.64 -6.16
N ASN A 111 11.98 -6.63 -5.39
CA ASN A 111 11.97 -6.45 -3.93
C ASN A 111 11.16 -7.58 -3.26
N VAL A 112 11.47 -8.84 -3.57
CA VAL A 112 10.67 -10.00 -3.11
C VAL A 112 10.58 -10.13 -1.59
N ILE A 113 11.60 -9.70 -0.84
CA ILE A 113 11.59 -9.71 0.64
C ILE A 113 10.48 -8.82 1.18
N TYR A 114 10.23 -7.67 0.54
CA TYR A 114 9.16 -6.78 0.92
C TYR A 114 7.83 -7.55 0.86
N ALA A 115 7.52 -8.19 -0.27
CA ALA A 115 6.26 -8.93 -0.42
C ALA A 115 6.16 -10.13 0.53
N LEU A 116 7.26 -10.86 0.76
CA LEU A 116 7.27 -12.02 1.66
C LEU A 116 7.08 -11.65 3.13
N LEU A 117 7.66 -10.54 3.57
CA LEU A 117 7.68 -10.16 4.99
C LEU A 117 6.68 -9.05 5.35
N HIS A 118 5.91 -8.53 4.39
CA HIS A 118 4.99 -7.40 4.60
C HIS A 118 3.97 -7.62 5.71
N GLU A 119 3.22 -8.73 5.71
CA GLU A 119 2.29 -9.03 6.81
C GLU A 119 2.99 -9.59 8.06
N PRO A 120 4.03 -10.44 7.96
CA PRO A 120 4.78 -10.93 9.12
C PRO A 120 5.27 -9.84 10.08
N ILE A 121 5.52 -8.60 9.63
CA ILE A 121 5.95 -7.53 10.55
C ILE A 121 4.90 -7.19 11.64
N TYR A 122 3.64 -7.60 11.45
CA TYR A 122 2.55 -7.37 12.41
C TYR A 122 2.27 -8.59 13.31
N CYS A 123 2.96 -9.72 13.09
CA CYS A 123 2.65 -10.98 13.75
C CYS A 123 3.42 -11.15 15.07
N GLN A 124 2.70 -11.43 16.15
CA GLN A 124 3.26 -11.82 17.45
C GLN A 124 2.42 -12.96 18.04
N GLY A 125 2.93 -14.19 18.00
CA GLY A 125 2.22 -15.39 18.48
C GLY A 125 0.96 -15.77 17.69
N THR A 126 0.78 -15.23 16.49
CA THR A 126 -0.34 -15.53 15.60
C THR A 126 0.10 -15.44 14.14
N ALA A 127 -0.58 -16.19 13.28
CA ALA A 127 -0.34 -16.20 11.84
C ALA A 127 -1.07 -15.06 11.13
N ALA A 128 -0.42 -14.49 10.11
CA ALA A 128 -1.03 -13.44 9.30
C ALA A 128 -2.21 -13.94 8.50
N ASN A 129 -2.10 -15.17 7.96
CA ASN A 129 -3.07 -15.90 7.15
C ASN A 129 -3.63 -15.12 5.94
N TRP A 130 -2.89 -14.15 5.39
CA TRP A 130 -3.39 -13.19 4.38
C TRP A 130 -4.46 -12.25 4.92
N SER A 131 -4.12 -11.49 5.97
CA SER A 131 -5.05 -10.60 6.66
C SER A 131 -5.69 -9.56 5.74
N ALA A 132 -4.87 -8.94 4.87
CA ALA A 132 -5.36 -8.01 3.87
C ALA A 132 -6.43 -8.65 2.96
N GLU A 133 -6.20 -9.86 2.47
CA GLU A 133 -7.17 -10.59 1.63
C GLU A 133 -8.43 -10.96 2.43
N ARG A 134 -8.27 -11.50 3.65
CA ARG A 134 -9.41 -11.93 4.47
C ARG A 134 -10.35 -10.77 4.84
N LEU A 135 -9.81 -9.58 5.03
CA LEU A 135 -10.59 -8.39 5.39
C LEU A 135 -11.19 -7.68 4.18
N LEU A 136 -10.65 -7.87 2.98
CA LEU A 136 -11.12 -7.22 1.74
C LEU A 136 -12.65 -7.34 1.52
N PRO A 137 -13.33 -8.48 1.77
CA PRO A 137 -14.78 -8.60 1.61
C PRO A 137 -15.61 -7.63 2.47
N LYS A 138 -15.05 -7.09 3.57
CA LYS A 138 -15.73 -6.06 4.39
C LYS A 138 -15.82 -4.70 3.69
N TYR A 139 -15.07 -4.51 2.60
CA TYR A 139 -14.94 -3.24 1.88
C TYR A 139 -15.34 -3.41 0.40
N PRO A 140 -16.64 -3.45 0.09
CA PRO A 140 -17.15 -3.71 -1.26
C PRO A 140 -16.71 -2.65 -2.29
N GLU A 141 -16.22 -1.48 -1.87
CA GLU A 141 -15.61 -0.43 -2.69
C GLU A 141 -14.41 -0.92 -3.52
N PHE A 142 -13.64 -1.88 -3.00
CA PHE A 142 -12.48 -2.45 -3.69
C PHE A 142 -12.82 -3.68 -4.54
N SER A 143 -14.09 -4.09 -4.57
CA SER A 143 -14.51 -5.26 -5.36
C SER A 143 -14.51 -4.96 -6.85
N LEU A 144 -13.95 -5.87 -7.64
CA LEU A 144 -14.02 -5.83 -9.10
C LEU A 144 -15.46 -5.88 -9.62
N SER A 145 -16.41 -6.39 -8.83
CA SER A 145 -17.83 -6.42 -9.21
C SER A 145 -18.43 -5.02 -9.43
N ARG A 146 -17.77 -3.95 -8.95
CA ARG A 146 -18.18 -2.56 -9.20
C ARG A 146 -17.91 -2.08 -10.62
N VAL A 147 -17.18 -2.84 -11.43
CA VAL A 147 -16.89 -2.45 -12.82
C VAL A 147 -18.16 -2.22 -13.65
N ASP A 148 -19.25 -2.91 -13.32
CA ASP A 148 -20.54 -2.82 -14.00
C ASP A 148 -21.57 -1.95 -13.24
N SER A 149 -21.19 -1.29 -12.13
CA SER A 149 -22.05 -0.32 -11.42
C SER A 149 -21.70 1.13 -11.78
N ASP A 150 -22.52 2.08 -11.33
CA ASP A 150 -22.25 3.51 -11.49
C ASP A 150 -21.13 4.00 -10.55
N ASP A 151 -20.89 3.30 -9.45
CA ASP A 151 -19.87 3.65 -8.46
C ASP A 151 -18.43 3.47 -8.97
N PRO A 152 -17.43 4.17 -8.41
CA PRO A 152 -16.04 3.94 -8.76
C PRO A 152 -15.53 2.58 -8.27
N VAL A 153 -14.57 2.01 -8.99
CA VAL A 153 -13.77 0.86 -8.54
C VAL A 153 -12.57 1.40 -7.78
N PHE A 154 -12.38 1.03 -6.51
CA PHE A 154 -11.28 1.59 -5.72
C PHE A 154 -9.97 0.83 -5.97
N PHE A 155 -8.87 1.56 -6.03
CA PHE A 155 -7.51 1.04 -6.02
C PHE A 155 -7.15 0.54 -4.62
N THR A 156 -6.42 -0.56 -4.54
CA THR A 156 -5.84 -1.03 -3.28
C THR A 156 -4.56 -0.26 -2.95
N GLY A 157 -4.26 -0.13 -1.66
CA GLY A 157 -3.07 0.57 -1.16
C GLY A 157 -1.87 -0.37 -1.04
N GLU A 158 -1.12 -0.21 0.05
CA GLU A 158 0.05 -1.04 0.37
C GLU A 158 -0.36 -2.35 1.03
N MET A 159 -0.99 -3.21 0.23
CA MET A 159 -1.41 -4.55 0.66
C MET A 159 -0.73 -5.61 -0.20
N ILE A 160 -0.30 -6.68 0.46
CA ILE A 160 0.17 -7.89 -0.21
C ILE A 160 -0.94 -8.93 -0.18
N TYR A 161 -1.21 -9.52 -1.34
CA TYR A 161 -2.29 -10.49 -1.53
C TYR A 161 -1.75 -11.81 -2.10
N PRO A 162 -2.40 -12.95 -1.83
CA PRO A 162 -2.00 -14.26 -2.36
C PRO A 162 -1.82 -14.29 -3.87
N PHE A 163 -2.72 -13.63 -4.63
CA PHE A 163 -2.70 -13.63 -6.10
C PHE A 163 -1.41 -13.01 -6.68
N MET A 164 -0.69 -12.19 -5.90
CA MET A 164 0.58 -11.61 -6.34
C MET A 164 1.61 -12.71 -6.61
N PHE A 165 1.57 -13.79 -5.83
CA PHE A 165 2.41 -14.98 -6.02
C PHE A 165 1.96 -15.85 -7.20
N ASP A 166 0.97 -15.40 -7.99
CA ASP A 166 0.58 -16.00 -9.27
C ASP A 166 0.89 -15.07 -10.47
N CYS A 167 0.88 -13.74 -10.25
CA CYS A 167 0.96 -12.76 -11.33
C CYS A 167 2.36 -12.15 -11.53
N TYR A 168 3.17 -12.08 -10.48
CA TYR A 168 4.53 -11.53 -10.50
C TYR A 168 5.54 -12.66 -10.72
N PRO A 169 6.33 -12.65 -11.81
CA PRO A 169 7.23 -13.76 -12.16
C PRO A 169 8.17 -14.23 -11.04
N GLU A 170 8.81 -13.30 -10.31
CA GLU A 170 9.76 -13.66 -9.26
C GLU A 170 9.04 -14.08 -7.97
N LEU A 171 7.88 -13.48 -7.66
CA LEU A 171 7.07 -13.95 -6.53
C LEU A 171 6.48 -15.33 -6.79
N ALA A 172 6.12 -15.67 -8.04
CA ALA A 172 5.58 -16.98 -8.37
C ALA A 172 6.55 -18.11 -8.04
N LYS A 173 7.86 -17.89 -8.24
CA LYS A 173 8.92 -18.83 -7.84
C LYS A 173 8.99 -19.03 -6.32
N LEU A 174 8.49 -18.07 -5.55
CA LEU A 174 8.50 -18.03 -4.09
C LEU A 174 7.11 -18.32 -3.48
N LYS A 175 6.11 -18.72 -4.27
CA LYS A 175 4.73 -18.95 -3.81
C LYS A 175 4.66 -19.87 -2.60
N THR A 176 5.36 -21.00 -2.63
CA THR A 176 5.41 -21.94 -1.50
C THR A 176 5.92 -21.27 -0.24
N VAL A 177 6.96 -20.44 -0.34
CA VAL A 177 7.54 -19.71 0.80
C VAL A 177 6.53 -18.69 1.34
N GLY A 178 5.90 -17.91 0.46
CA GLY A 178 4.88 -16.94 0.87
C GLY A 178 3.70 -17.56 1.60
N MET A 179 3.21 -18.72 1.12
CA MET A 179 2.12 -19.45 1.78
C MET A 179 2.53 -19.97 3.15
N LEU A 180 3.72 -20.56 3.28
CA LEU A 180 4.24 -21.04 4.56
C LEU A 180 4.40 -19.90 5.58
N LEU A 181 4.93 -18.75 5.16
CA LEU A 181 5.08 -17.59 6.04
C LEU A 181 3.72 -17.02 6.49
N ALA A 182 2.72 -17.02 5.61
CA ALA A 182 1.38 -16.57 5.97
C ALA A 182 0.71 -17.48 7.01
N GLU A 183 1.00 -18.78 6.99
CA GLU A 183 0.45 -19.78 7.93
C GLU A 183 1.28 -19.93 9.22
N GLU A 184 2.49 -19.38 9.27
CA GLU A 184 3.37 -19.44 10.44
C GLU A 184 2.73 -18.74 11.64
N LYS A 185 2.62 -19.45 12.77
CA LYS A 185 1.92 -19.00 13.98
C LYS A 185 2.86 -18.79 15.16
N ASP A 186 4.05 -19.38 15.12
CA ASP A 186 5.03 -19.38 16.21
C ASP A 186 5.94 -18.14 16.14
N TRP A 187 5.39 -17.00 15.70
CA TRP A 187 6.11 -15.72 15.68
C TRP A 187 6.45 -15.28 17.11
N PRO A 188 7.71 -14.93 17.40
CA PRO A 188 8.08 -14.42 18.71
C PRO A 188 7.44 -13.06 18.99
N GLN A 189 7.45 -12.65 20.26
CA GLN A 189 7.19 -11.25 20.58
C GLN A 189 8.30 -10.40 19.98
N LEU A 190 7.92 -9.44 19.12
CA LEU A 190 8.86 -8.59 18.40
C LEU A 190 9.38 -7.46 19.31
N TYR A 191 8.55 -7.00 20.26
CA TYR A 191 8.86 -5.88 21.13
C TYR A 191 8.71 -6.24 22.61
N ASP A 192 9.67 -5.81 23.44
CA ASP A 192 9.53 -5.80 24.89
C ASP A 192 8.87 -4.49 25.34
N VAL A 193 7.54 -4.51 25.48
CA VAL A 193 6.74 -3.34 25.84
C VAL A 193 7.10 -2.80 27.22
N GLU A 194 7.45 -3.67 28.18
CA GLU A 194 7.84 -3.24 29.53
C GLU A 194 9.20 -2.56 29.54
N GLN A 195 10.12 -2.99 28.67
CA GLN A 195 11.38 -2.29 28.43
C GLN A 195 11.17 -0.94 27.74
N LEU A 196 10.28 -0.86 26.74
CA LEU A 196 9.95 0.40 26.05
C LEU A 196 9.39 1.46 27.01
N LYS A 197 8.56 1.06 27.98
CA LYS A 197 8.05 1.94 29.05
C LYS A 197 9.14 2.44 30.00
N LYS A 198 10.30 1.78 30.05
CA LYS A 198 11.44 2.15 30.90
C LYS A 198 12.61 2.72 30.10
N ASN A 199 12.40 2.97 28.81
CA ASN A 199 13.42 3.47 27.90
C ASN A 199 14.14 4.72 28.47
N GLU A 200 15.47 4.71 28.37
CA GLU A 200 16.35 5.78 28.86
C GLU A 200 16.97 6.59 27.71
N VAL A 201 16.89 6.07 26.47
CA VAL A 201 17.42 6.75 25.29
C VAL A 201 16.36 7.73 24.76
N PRO A 202 16.67 9.03 24.55
CA PRO A 202 15.71 9.95 23.96
C PRO A 202 15.20 9.47 22.60
N VAL A 203 13.88 9.54 22.37
CA VAL A 203 13.24 9.13 21.11
C VAL A 203 12.49 10.33 20.52
N TYR A 204 12.66 10.54 19.22
CA TYR A 204 12.00 11.59 18.47
C TYR A 204 11.37 10.98 17.22
N ALA A 205 10.07 11.19 17.04
CA ALA A 205 9.31 10.58 15.95
C ALA A 205 8.64 11.66 15.09
N ALA A 206 8.67 11.47 13.76
CA ALA A 206 7.80 12.21 12.85
C ALA A 206 6.56 11.35 12.62
N VAL A 207 5.37 11.94 12.81
CA VAL A 207 4.09 11.25 12.64
C VAL A 207 3.20 12.11 11.76
N TYR A 208 2.70 11.53 10.67
CA TYR A 208 1.87 12.25 9.71
C TYR A 208 0.41 11.87 9.89
N THR A 209 -0.48 12.87 10.03
CA THR A 209 -1.91 12.62 10.30
C THR A 209 -2.58 11.86 9.15
N ASP A 210 -2.19 12.21 7.92
CA ASP A 210 -2.76 11.69 6.68
C ASP A 210 -1.88 10.64 6.01
N ASP A 211 -0.96 10.01 6.76
CA ASP A 211 -0.23 8.83 6.27
C ASP A 211 -1.25 7.73 5.94
N MET A 212 -1.15 7.17 4.73
CA MET A 212 -2.03 6.10 4.28
C MET A 212 -1.55 4.71 4.70
N TYR A 213 -0.23 4.55 4.86
CA TYR A 213 0.42 3.25 5.08
C TYR A 213 0.56 2.92 6.56
N VAL A 214 0.74 3.94 7.40
CA VAL A 214 0.88 3.79 8.84
C VAL A 214 -0.23 4.57 9.53
N ASP A 215 -1.08 3.89 10.30
CA ASP A 215 -2.20 4.56 10.96
C ASP A 215 -1.71 5.54 12.04
N PHE A 216 -2.28 6.74 12.04
CA PHE A 216 -1.96 7.82 12.96
C PHE A 216 -2.22 7.43 14.43
N ASP A 217 -3.37 6.83 14.73
CA ASP A 217 -3.72 6.50 16.11
C ASP A 217 -2.82 5.39 16.64
N LEU A 218 -2.55 4.36 15.84
CA LEU A 218 -1.60 3.29 16.18
C LEU A 218 -0.18 3.83 16.43
N SER A 219 0.26 4.79 15.60
CA SER A 219 1.56 5.46 15.76
C SER A 219 1.63 6.26 17.07
N VAL A 220 0.58 7.04 17.37
CA VAL A 220 0.51 7.85 18.58
C VAL A 220 0.41 6.98 19.83
N GLU A 221 -0.35 5.89 19.79
CA GLU A 221 -0.46 4.92 20.88
C GLU A 221 0.90 4.29 21.21
N THR A 222 1.62 3.86 20.17
CA THR A 222 2.96 3.29 20.30
C THR A 222 3.94 4.32 20.88
N ALA A 223 3.97 5.53 20.33
CA ALA A 223 4.83 6.60 20.81
C ALA A 223 4.56 6.97 22.28
N LYS A 224 3.29 7.00 22.72
CA LYS A 224 2.92 7.23 24.13
C LYS A 224 3.37 6.13 25.08
N THR A 225 3.55 4.91 24.58
CA THR A 225 4.03 3.77 25.37
C THR A 225 5.54 3.85 25.63
N ILE A 226 6.29 4.47 24.72
CA ILE A 226 7.74 4.60 24.81
C ILE A 226 8.11 5.78 25.70
N LYS A 227 8.79 5.51 26.83
CA LYS A 227 9.24 6.58 27.74
C LYS A 227 10.21 7.51 27.02
N GLY A 228 9.96 8.82 27.16
CA GLY A 228 10.80 9.87 26.60
C GLY A 228 10.60 10.12 25.09
N CYS A 229 9.61 9.48 24.47
CA CYS A 229 9.29 9.73 23.06
C CYS A 229 8.59 11.09 22.88
N LYS A 230 9.16 11.96 22.05
CA LYS A 230 8.55 13.21 21.60
C LYS A 230 8.15 13.09 20.13
N MET A 231 6.98 13.62 19.77
CA MET A 231 6.45 13.53 18.41
C MET A 231 6.39 14.90 17.73
N PHE A 232 6.84 14.96 16.48
CA PHE A 232 6.49 16.01 15.53
C PHE A 232 5.29 15.50 14.72
N ILE A 233 4.11 16.05 15.00
CA ILE A 233 2.86 15.69 14.32
C ILE A 233 2.50 16.75 13.29
N THR A 234 2.23 16.34 12.05
CA THR A 234 1.85 17.26 10.98
C THR A 234 0.87 16.65 9.98
N ASN A 235 0.02 17.50 9.41
CA ASN A 235 -0.86 17.19 8.28
C ASN A 235 -0.32 17.73 6.94
N MET A 236 0.87 18.32 6.94
CA MET A 236 1.48 18.93 5.76
C MET A 236 2.31 17.95 4.93
N MET A 237 2.46 16.71 5.41
CA MET A 237 3.32 15.70 4.81
C MET A 237 2.60 14.37 4.71
N TYR A 238 2.98 13.59 3.71
CA TYR A 238 2.64 12.18 3.56
C TYR A 238 3.83 11.29 3.90
N HIS A 239 3.66 9.98 3.77
CA HIS A 239 4.63 8.96 4.19
C HIS A 239 6.06 9.17 3.70
N ASN A 240 6.21 9.59 2.45
CA ASN A 240 7.51 9.89 1.87
C ASN A 240 8.06 11.26 2.32
N GLY A 241 7.59 11.84 3.43
CA GLY A 241 7.99 13.14 3.94
C GLY A 241 9.50 13.25 4.14
N ILE A 242 10.16 12.19 4.61
CA ILE A 242 11.62 12.18 4.79
C ILE A 242 12.39 12.38 3.49
N SER A 243 11.87 11.93 2.34
CA SER A 243 12.53 12.10 1.03
C SER A 243 12.00 13.29 0.26
N ALA A 244 10.71 13.60 0.35
CA ALA A 244 10.09 14.72 -0.34
C ALA A 244 10.35 16.08 0.33
N LYS A 245 10.55 16.09 1.65
CA LYS A 245 10.63 17.25 2.54
C LYS A 245 11.72 17.08 3.60
N THR A 246 12.87 16.54 3.19
CA THR A 246 13.98 16.13 4.08
C THR A 246 14.41 17.25 5.03
N ASP A 247 14.61 18.45 4.51
CA ASP A 247 15.04 19.62 5.26
C ASP A 247 14.02 20.00 6.35
N GLU A 248 12.73 20.01 6.00
CA GLU A 248 11.66 20.29 6.94
C GLU A 248 11.55 19.20 8.03
N VAL A 249 11.54 17.91 7.65
CA VAL A 249 11.44 16.80 8.61
C VAL A 249 12.62 16.79 9.57
N LEU A 250 13.85 16.83 9.05
CA LEU A 250 15.06 16.77 9.89
C LEU A 250 15.17 17.99 10.80
N LYS A 251 14.79 19.18 10.32
CA LYS A 251 14.76 20.39 11.17
C LYS A 251 13.83 20.20 12.37
N GLN A 252 12.63 19.66 12.16
CA GLN A 252 11.67 19.46 13.25
C GLN A 252 12.15 18.39 14.24
N ILE A 253 12.72 17.29 13.75
CA ILE A 253 13.29 16.24 14.61
C ILE A 253 14.46 16.77 15.44
N PHE A 254 15.39 17.54 14.85
CA PHE A 254 16.47 18.14 15.61
C PHE A 254 15.99 19.23 16.56
N THR A 255 14.94 19.96 16.20
CA THR A 255 14.30 20.91 17.13
C THR A 255 13.78 20.19 18.36
N LEU A 256 13.09 19.04 18.22
CA LEU A 256 12.63 18.27 19.40
C LEU A 256 13.77 17.77 20.30
N ARG A 257 14.93 17.49 19.70
CA ARG A 257 16.15 17.10 20.42
C ARG A 257 16.75 18.27 21.20
N ASP A 258 16.90 19.40 20.52
CA ASP A 258 17.56 20.59 21.05
C ASP A 258 16.64 21.41 21.96
N ASP A 259 15.32 21.23 21.83
CA ASP A 259 14.29 21.76 22.72
C ASP A 259 14.31 20.96 24.04
N VAL A 260 15.29 21.31 24.85
CA VAL A 260 15.29 21.10 26.29
C VAL A 260 14.26 22.05 26.89
N ILE A 261 13.01 21.61 26.91
CA ILE A 261 12.04 22.17 27.86
C ILE A 261 12.60 21.84 29.26
N ASP A 262 13.01 22.89 29.97
CA ASP A 262 13.16 22.93 31.43
C ASP A 262 11.83 22.59 32.12
#